data_AF-A0A182PZ14-F1
#
_entry.id   AF-A0A182PZ14-F1
#
_cell.length_a   1.000
_cell.length_b   1.000
_cell.length_c   1.000
_cell.angle_alpha   90.00
_cell.angle_beta   90.00
_cell.angle_gamma   90.00
#
_symmetry.space_group_name_H-M   'P 1'
#
loop_
_entity.id
_entity.type
_entity.pdbx_description
1 polymer ?
#
loop_
_entity_poly.entity_id
_entity_poly.type
_entity_poly.pdbx_seq_one_letter_code
_entity_poly.pdbx_strand_id
1 'polypeptide(L)'
;MQVRRWLIVMETIALKFVFGILPLSFDRRYERFYNRTKDLILSIVCMVLHLICGPIVCVVLYAMNVSQDNQITNVLSAFQFAFVFFFILLVQIIFVKRKESLHALLNEAFHLKHVLERVTNRSIVEFRSYTLFLFKIIIVDIFIQLLTLYTFEENTLERAGGVLFVCSLLFYLMMYIITIIENCILLGVLICGVMQEMINIIMKQLARSRLDFPREGSSPIRGRPSVLQMYMLHCKNEEIVTKFVETLNCPTLMLTAWYFFMIVYSVYYMYVYAFEVSQRGVRLELNSYFNPLIFFLYQCAQLYLLVLIPSVYTDHAKKMLRLLNYVTANQHPYRPAQERLIEVLMIDCMQRNYSISNYGMYALNRALLFGMIATMTSYLIILIQFHIQSV
;
A
#
# COMPACT_ATOMS: atom_id res chain seq x y z
N MET A 1 24.88 -5.94 14.90
CA MET A 1 25.22 -5.35 13.60
C MET A 1 24.88 -3.86 13.65
N GLN A 2 25.76 -2.97 13.19
CA GLN A 2 25.43 -1.53 13.12
C GLN A 2 24.47 -1.30 11.96
N VAL A 3 23.20 -1.02 12.26
CA VAL A 3 22.24 -0.53 11.27
C VAL A 3 22.82 0.73 10.64
N ARG A 4 22.92 0.77 9.30
CA ARG A 4 23.48 1.92 8.59
C ARG A 4 22.65 3.16 8.95
N ARG A 5 23.27 4.16 9.57
CA ARG A 5 22.60 5.37 10.09
C ARG A 5 21.68 6.04 9.05
N TRP A 6 22.04 5.99 7.77
CA TRP A 6 21.23 6.54 6.68
C TRP A 6 19.88 5.84 6.49
N LEU A 7 19.79 4.52 6.72
CA LEU A 7 18.54 3.76 6.62
C LEU A 7 17.51 4.21 7.67
N ILE A 8 17.97 4.52 8.89
CA ILE A 8 17.11 5.02 9.97
C ILE A 8 16.59 6.42 9.64
N VAL A 9 17.42 7.25 9.02
CA VAL A 9 17.01 8.58 8.55
C VAL A 9 15.96 8.45 7.44
N MET A 10 16.17 7.57 6.47
CA MET A 10 15.20 7.29 5.41
C MET A 10 13.86 6.78 5.96
N GLU A 11 13.88 5.80 6.87
CA GLU A 11 12.68 5.30 7.55
C GLU A 11 11.93 6.45 8.24
N THR A 12 12.63 7.31 8.98
CA THR A 12 12.02 8.43 9.67
C THR A 12 11.34 9.41 8.71
N ILE A 13 12.00 9.74 7.60
CA ILE A 13 11.47 10.66 6.59
C ILE A 13 10.22 10.04 5.96
N ALA A 14 10.31 8.78 5.54
CA ALA A 14 9.18 8.06 4.94
C ALA A 14 7.99 7.94 5.90
N LEU A 15 8.23 7.57 7.17
CA LEU A 15 7.17 7.45 8.18
C LEU A 15 6.48 8.79 8.44
N LYS A 16 7.24 9.88 8.60
CA LYS A 16 6.67 11.22 8.79
C LYS A 16 5.89 11.69 7.56
N PHE A 17 6.41 11.38 6.39
CA PHE A 17 5.82 11.77 5.12
C PHE A 17 4.49 11.02 4.87
N VAL A 18 4.52 9.70 5.02
CA VAL A 18 3.37 8.82 4.77
C VAL A 18 2.31 8.95 5.86
N PHE A 19 2.69 8.93 7.13
CA PHE A 19 1.73 9.04 8.23
C PHE A 19 1.35 10.49 8.57
N GLY A 20 1.99 11.49 7.97
CA GLY A 20 1.65 12.90 8.14
C GLY A 20 0.24 13.25 7.64
N ILE A 21 -0.35 12.41 6.80
CA ILE A 21 -1.74 12.56 6.34
C ILE A 21 -2.77 12.15 7.41
N LEU A 22 -2.35 11.36 8.39
CA LEU A 22 -3.22 10.94 9.48
C LEU A 22 -3.38 12.08 10.50
N PRO A 23 -4.52 12.16 11.21
CA PRO A 23 -4.72 13.11 12.29
C PRO A 23 -3.96 12.71 13.58
N LEU A 24 -2.71 12.26 13.44
CA LEU A 24 -1.82 11.70 14.45
C LEU A 24 -0.39 12.22 14.29
N SER A 25 0.32 12.45 15.40
CA SER A 25 1.75 12.79 15.36
C SER A 25 2.61 11.59 15.69
N PHE A 26 3.54 11.23 14.79
CA PHE A 26 4.55 10.21 15.07
C PHE A 26 5.75 10.82 15.79
N ASP A 27 6.03 10.35 17.02
CA ASP A 27 7.24 10.70 17.75
C ASP A 27 8.32 9.62 17.55
N ARG A 28 9.39 10.04 16.89
CA ARG A 28 10.56 9.19 16.63
C ARG A 28 11.25 8.72 17.91
N ARG A 29 11.30 9.53 18.97
CA ARG A 29 12.09 9.20 20.17
C ARG A 29 11.52 8.02 20.92
N TYR A 30 10.20 7.88 20.90
CA TYR A 30 9.47 6.83 21.61
C TYR A 30 8.86 5.79 20.66
N GLU A 31 9.02 5.96 19.33
CA GLU A 31 8.37 5.17 18.27
C GLU A 31 6.87 4.97 18.52
N ARG A 32 6.18 6.06 18.89
CA ARG A 32 4.75 6.05 19.25
C ARG A 32 3.99 7.17 18.56
N PHE A 33 2.72 6.90 18.28
CA PHE A 33 1.76 7.88 17.82
C PHE A 33 1.10 8.58 19.01
N TYR A 34 1.02 9.90 18.93
CA TYR A 34 0.32 10.73 19.90
C TYR A 34 -0.93 11.32 19.30
N ASN A 35 -2.00 11.34 20.10
CA ASN A 35 -3.22 12.03 19.78
C ASN A 35 -3.08 13.50 20.19
N ARG A 36 -2.69 14.36 19.24
CA ARG A 36 -2.71 15.82 19.46
C ARG A 36 -3.96 16.42 18.84
N THR A 37 -4.57 17.36 19.55
CA THR A 37 -5.71 18.15 19.06
C THR A 37 -5.32 19.01 17.86
N LYS A 38 -4.08 19.53 17.82
CA LYS A 38 -3.56 20.33 16.70
C LYS A 38 -3.61 19.59 15.37
N ASP A 39 -3.22 18.32 15.33
CA ASP A 39 -3.19 17.53 14.09
C ASP A 39 -4.60 17.17 13.62
N LEU A 40 -5.54 17.00 14.56
CA LEU A 40 -6.96 16.84 14.24
C LEU A 40 -7.53 18.12 13.62
N ILE A 41 -7.28 19.27 14.24
CA ILE A 41 -7.73 20.58 13.74
C ILE A 41 -7.14 20.81 12.35
N LEU A 42 -5.85 20.53 12.15
CA LEU A 42 -5.20 20.64 10.84
C LEU A 42 -5.87 19.75 9.79
N SER A 43 -6.13 18.48 10.10
CA SER A 43 -6.82 17.55 9.20
C SER A 43 -8.24 18.03 8.85
N ILE A 44 -8.99 18.56 9.83
CA ILE A 44 -10.33 19.15 9.60
C ILE A 44 -10.24 20.39 8.70
N VAL A 45 -9.28 21.29 8.95
CA VAL A 45 -9.08 22.49 8.13
C VAL A 45 -8.71 22.10 6.70
N CYS A 46 -7.79 21.15 6.52
CA CYS A 46 -7.44 20.63 5.19
C CYS A 46 -8.65 19.99 4.48
N MET A 47 -9.50 19.26 5.21
CA MET A 47 -10.73 18.68 4.67
C MET A 47 -11.73 19.76 4.22
N VAL A 48 -11.96 20.79 5.03
CA VAL A 48 -12.84 21.92 4.68
C VAL A 48 -12.28 22.70 3.50
N LEU A 49 -10.97 22.95 3.48
CA LEU A 49 -10.31 23.60 2.36
C LEU A 49 -10.46 22.79 1.08
N HIS A 50 -10.27 21.48 1.13
CA HIS A 50 -10.47 20.60 -0.03
C HIS A 50 -11.93 20.56 -0.49
N LEU A 51 -12.89 20.60 0.44
CA LEU A 51 -14.31 20.65 0.12
C LEU A 51 -14.70 21.91 -0.69
N ILE A 52 -14.02 23.03 -0.45
CA ILE A 52 -14.26 24.30 -1.16
C ILE A 52 -13.41 24.41 -2.42
N CYS A 53 -12.09 24.20 -2.31
CA CYS A 53 -11.15 24.40 -3.41
C CYS A 53 -11.18 23.24 -4.42
N GLY A 54 -11.46 22.01 -3.98
CA GLY A 54 -11.50 20.81 -4.82
C GLY A 54 -12.44 20.95 -6.01
N PRO A 55 -13.74 21.26 -5.79
CA PRO A 55 -14.69 21.44 -6.87
C PRO A 55 -14.30 22.56 -7.84
N ILE A 56 -13.75 23.68 -7.33
CA ILE A 56 -13.30 24.80 -8.16
C ILE A 56 -12.19 24.34 -9.10
N VAL A 57 -11.16 23.67 -8.59
CA VAL A 57 -10.05 23.14 -9.39
C VAL A 57 -10.56 22.16 -10.44
N CYS A 58 -11.43 21.22 -10.04
CA CYS A 58 -12.02 20.23 -10.95
C CYS A 58 -12.85 20.88 -12.07
N VAL A 59 -13.69 21.87 -11.76
CA VAL A 59 -14.54 22.55 -12.75
C VAL A 59 -13.72 23.40 -13.70
N VAL A 60 -12.72 24.14 -13.21
CA VAL A 60 -11.83 24.95 -14.05
C VAL A 60 -11.06 24.06 -15.02
N LEU A 61 -10.47 22.96 -14.54
CA LEU A 61 -9.73 22.04 -15.39
C LEU A 61 -10.65 21.31 -16.38
N TYR A 62 -11.86 20.94 -15.96
CA TYR A 62 -12.83 20.34 -16.86
C TYR A 62 -13.24 21.30 -17.97
N ALA A 63 -13.70 22.51 -17.63
CA ALA A 63 -14.17 23.50 -18.61
C ALA A 63 -13.09 23.86 -19.64
N MET A 64 -11.82 23.83 -19.25
CA MET A 64 -10.69 24.16 -20.12
C MET A 64 -10.18 22.98 -20.95
N ASN A 65 -10.40 21.74 -20.52
CA ASN A 65 -10.00 20.52 -21.24
C ASN A 65 -11.11 19.89 -22.09
N VAL A 66 -12.32 20.46 -22.09
CA VAL A 66 -13.43 19.98 -22.92
C VAL A 66 -13.09 20.17 -24.39
N SER A 67 -12.98 19.06 -25.13
CA SER A 67 -12.87 19.08 -26.59
C SER A 67 -14.24 18.87 -27.22
N GLN A 68 -14.60 19.66 -28.23
CA GLN A 68 -15.92 19.51 -28.89
C GLN A 68 -16.03 18.19 -29.67
N ASP A 69 -14.90 17.65 -30.13
CA ASP A 69 -14.85 16.51 -31.05
C ASP A 69 -14.79 15.14 -30.33
N ASN A 70 -14.48 15.09 -29.03
CA ASN A 70 -14.24 13.82 -28.34
C ASN A 70 -15.04 13.67 -27.03
N GLN A 71 -16.33 13.39 -27.18
CA GLN A 71 -17.27 13.24 -26.06
C GLN A 71 -16.84 12.16 -25.05
N ILE A 72 -16.23 11.07 -25.51
CA ILE A 72 -15.76 9.98 -24.64
C ILE A 72 -14.66 10.48 -23.71
N THR A 73 -13.67 11.20 -24.24
CA THR A 73 -12.58 11.78 -23.44
C THR A 73 -13.09 12.79 -22.41
N ASN A 74 -14.09 13.59 -22.77
CA ASN A 74 -14.72 14.53 -21.84
C ASN A 74 -15.42 13.82 -20.68
N VAL A 75 -16.19 12.77 -20.98
CA VAL A 75 -16.87 11.97 -19.95
C VAL A 75 -15.87 11.30 -19.02
N LEU A 76 -14.81 10.69 -19.57
CA LEU A 76 -13.75 10.06 -18.79
C LEU A 76 -13.00 11.07 -17.91
N SER A 77 -12.69 12.26 -18.44
CA SER A 77 -12.07 13.34 -17.66
C SER A 77 -12.97 13.82 -16.52
N ALA A 78 -14.29 13.96 -16.75
CA ALA A 78 -15.24 14.29 -15.69
C ALA A 78 -15.26 13.24 -14.59
N PHE A 79 -15.27 11.95 -14.95
CA PHE A 79 -15.17 10.85 -13.99
C PHE A 79 -13.86 10.88 -13.20
N GLN A 80 -12.73 11.17 -13.85
CA GLN A 80 -11.44 11.30 -13.17
C GLN A 80 -11.48 12.40 -12.10
N PHE A 81 -11.94 13.60 -12.46
CA PHE A 81 -12.02 14.73 -11.53
C PHE A 81 -12.96 14.45 -10.36
N ALA A 82 -14.16 13.92 -10.66
CA ALA A 82 -15.12 13.55 -9.63
C ALA A 82 -14.54 12.49 -8.68
N PHE A 83 -13.88 11.46 -9.24
CA PHE A 83 -13.29 10.38 -8.46
C PHE A 83 -12.21 10.90 -7.50
N VAL A 84 -11.26 11.71 -7.99
CA VAL A 84 -10.17 12.26 -7.17
C VAL A 84 -10.73 13.07 -6.00
N PHE A 85 -11.71 13.93 -6.27
CA PHE A 85 -12.37 14.74 -5.25
C PHE A 85 -13.07 13.87 -4.19
N PHE A 86 -13.94 12.95 -4.62
CA PHE A 86 -14.67 12.09 -3.68
C PHE A 86 -13.76 11.15 -2.91
N PHE A 87 -12.71 10.63 -3.54
CA PHE A 87 -11.72 9.77 -2.90
C PHE A 87 -11.04 10.47 -1.74
N ILE A 88 -10.44 11.64 -1.98
CA ILE A 88 -9.69 12.36 -0.95
C ILE A 88 -10.63 12.74 0.20
N LEU A 89 -11.83 13.25 -0.13
CA LEU A 89 -12.82 13.63 0.87
C LEU A 89 -13.25 12.44 1.74
N LEU A 90 -13.63 11.31 1.12
CA LEU A 90 -14.07 10.11 1.85
C LEU A 90 -12.96 9.54 2.73
N VAL A 91 -11.73 9.44 2.22
CA VAL A 91 -10.60 8.92 3.00
C VAL A 91 -10.29 9.83 4.19
N GLN A 92 -10.31 11.16 4.02
CA GLN A 92 -10.12 12.10 5.12
C GLN A 92 -11.20 11.95 6.20
N ILE A 93 -12.47 11.82 5.80
CA ILE A 93 -13.58 11.55 6.73
C ILE A 93 -13.33 10.24 7.49
N ILE A 94 -12.88 9.18 6.81
CA ILE A 94 -12.57 7.89 7.44
C ILE A 94 -11.42 8.03 8.43
N PHE A 95 -10.34 8.72 8.08
CA PHE A 95 -9.19 8.94 8.97
C PHE A 95 -9.57 9.72 10.23
N VAL A 96 -10.40 10.75 10.10
CA VAL A 96 -10.94 11.49 11.24
C VAL A 96 -11.86 10.61 12.09
N LYS A 97 -12.81 9.90 11.47
CA LYS A 97 -13.78 9.05 12.17
C LYS A 97 -13.13 7.85 12.87
N ARG A 98 -12.13 7.23 12.27
CA ARG A 98 -11.43 6.03 12.78
C ARG A 98 -10.13 6.36 13.52
N LYS A 99 -9.90 7.64 13.82
CA LYS A 99 -8.66 8.13 14.45
C LYS A 99 -8.23 7.32 15.68
N GLU A 100 -9.14 7.06 16.60
CA GLU A 100 -8.83 6.34 17.85
C GLU A 100 -8.44 4.88 17.58
N SER A 101 -9.17 4.22 16.66
CA SER A 101 -8.88 2.86 16.22
C SER A 101 -7.49 2.79 15.56
N LEU A 102 -7.20 3.72 14.64
CA LEU A 102 -5.89 3.80 13.98
C LEU A 102 -4.76 4.09 14.97
N HIS A 103 -4.98 4.98 15.95
CA HIS A 103 -4.01 5.28 16.99
C HIS A 103 -3.67 4.06 17.84
N ALA A 104 -4.69 3.32 18.29
CA ALA A 104 -4.49 2.09 19.06
C ALA A 104 -3.76 1.02 18.24
N LEU A 105 -4.22 0.76 17.01
CA LEU A 105 -3.66 -0.27 16.12
C LEU A 105 -2.21 0.02 15.74
N LEU A 106 -1.89 1.25 15.36
CA LEU A 106 -0.52 1.62 14.99
C LEU A 106 0.43 1.52 16.19
N ASN A 107 0.01 1.97 17.38
CA ASN A 107 0.83 1.84 18.58
C ASN A 107 1.03 0.37 18.98
N GLU A 108 0.00 -0.46 18.84
CA GLU A 108 0.11 -1.89 19.11
C GLU A 108 1.04 -2.59 18.12
N ALA A 109 0.97 -2.23 16.83
CA ALA A 109 1.89 -2.71 15.80
C ALA A 109 3.35 -2.32 16.09
N PHE A 110 3.61 -1.05 16.43
CA PHE A 110 4.97 -0.58 16.75
C PHE A 110 5.50 -1.18 18.05
N HIS A 111 4.64 -1.40 19.05
CA HIS A 111 5.03 -2.13 20.25
C HIS A 111 5.42 -3.57 19.93
N LEU A 112 4.62 -4.28 19.11
CA LEU A 112 4.92 -5.64 18.68
C LEU A 112 6.23 -5.70 17.86
N LYS A 113 6.44 -4.74 16.94
CA LYS A 113 7.68 -4.55 16.19
C LYS A 113 8.87 -4.52 17.16
N HIS A 114 8.85 -3.65 18.17
CA HIS A 114 9.95 -3.53 19.11
C HIS A 114 10.23 -4.81 19.91
N VAL A 115 9.18 -5.53 20.31
CA VAL A 115 9.33 -6.83 20.97
C VAL A 115 10.04 -7.82 20.03
N LEU A 116 9.62 -7.89 18.77
CA LEU A 116 10.21 -8.79 17.78
C LEU A 116 11.64 -8.41 17.39
N GLU A 117 11.96 -7.12 17.29
CA GLU A 117 13.32 -6.64 17.01
C GLU A 117 14.28 -7.02 18.13
N ARG A 118 13.83 -6.90 19.39
CA ARG A 118 14.61 -7.31 20.56
C ARG A 118 14.86 -8.81 20.58
N VAL A 119 13.85 -9.63 20.25
CA VAL A 119 13.96 -11.09 20.27
C VAL A 119 14.79 -11.61 19.09
N THR A 120 14.62 -11.04 17.89
CA THR A 120 15.38 -11.44 16.69
C THR A 120 16.79 -10.86 16.69
N ASN A 121 17.06 -9.86 17.53
CA ASN A 121 18.27 -9.02 17.48
C ASN A 121 18.53 -8.45 16.08
N ARG A 122 17.44 -8.11 15.38
CA ARG A 122 17.44 -7.67 13.98
C ARG A 122 16.41 -6.59 13.79
N SER A 123 16.80 -5.47 13.18
CA SER A 123 15.87 -4.37 12.89
C SER A 123 14.99 -4.69 11.68
N ILE A 124 13.77 -4.16 11.68
CA ILE A 124 12.84 -4.24 10.54
C ILE A 124 13.46 -3.71 9.25
N VAL A 125 14.37 -2.73 9.35
CA VAL A 125 14.98 -2.07 8.20
C VAL A 125 15.99 -2.97 7.49
N GLU A 126 16.50 -4.00 8.16
CA GLU A 126 17.40 -4.96 7.53
C GLU A 126 16.69 -5.92 6.56
N PHE A 127 15.35 -5.92 6.54
CA PHE A 127 14.56 -6.72 5.62
C PHE A 127 14.51 -6.05 4.25
N ARG A 128 14.90 -6.82 3.22
CA ARG A 128 15.02 -6.33 1.84
C ARG A 128 13.70 -5.75 1.33
N SER A 129 12.57 -6.42 1.59
CA SER A 129 11.24 -5.96 1.16
C SER A 129 10.90 -4.59 1.75
N TYR A 130 11.22 -4.37 3.03
CA TYR A 130 11.00 -3.08 3.70
C TYR A 130 11.87 -1.96 3.12
N THR A 131 13.18 -2.21 3.00
CA THR A 131 14.11 -1.20 2.45
C THR A 131 13.80 -0.85 1.00
N LEU A 132 13.45 -1.83 0.16
CA LEU A 132 13.05 -1.56 -1.23
C LEU A 132 11.78 -0.72 -1.31
N PHE A 133 10.83 -0.93 -0.40
CA PHE A 133 9.62 -0.13 -0.35
C PHE A 133 9.89 1.31 0.12
N LEU A 134 10.77 1.50 1.11
CA LEU A 134 11.23 2.85 1.49
C LEU A 134 11.93 3.58 0.34
N PHE A 135 12.78 2.86 -0.41
CA PHE A 135 13.42 3.40 -1.61
C PHE A 135 12.39 3.78 -2.67
N LYS A 136 11.36 2.96 -2.88
CA LYS A 136 10.24 3.28 -3.78
C LYS A 136 9.55 4.59 -3.37
N ILE A 137 9.23 4.77 -2.09
CA ILE A 137 8.55 5.99 -1.61
C ILE A 137 9.42 7.23 -1.83
N ILE A 138 10.71 7.17 -1.49
CA ILE A 138 11.58 8.35 -1.52
C ILE A 138 12.08 8.68 -2.92
N ILE A 139 12.38 7.66 -3.73
CA ILE A 139 13.02 7.88 -5.03
C ILE A 139 12.01 7.72 -6.15
N VAL A 140 11.30 6.60 -6.23
CA VAL A 140 10.41 6.33 -7.37
C VAL A 140 9.21 7.27 -7.36
N ASP A 141 8.51 7.40 -6.23
CA ASP A 141 7.33 8.27 -6.18
C ASP A 141 7.71 9.75 -6.36
N ILE A 142 8.76 10.24 -5.72
CA ILE A 142 9.20 11.64 -5.90
C ILE A 142 9.70 11.89 -7.32
N PHE A 143 10.53 11.00 -7.87
CA PHE A 143 11.07 11.16 -9.22
C PHE A 143 9.98 11.15 -10.28
N ILE A 144 9.01 10.24 -10.18
CA ILE A 144 7.88 10.18 -11.13
C ILE A 144 7.04 11.45 -11.03
N GLN A 145 6.79 11.96 -9.83
CA GLN A 145 6.06 13.22 -9.66
C GLN A 145 6.80 14.42 -10.25
N LEU A 146 8.12 14.51 -10.05
CA LEU A 146 8.95 15.56 -10.67
C LEU A 146 8.94 15.43 -12.20
N LEU A 147 9.02 14.21 -12.72
CA LEU A 147 9.00 13.95 -14.15
C LEU A 147 7.63 14.31 -14.76
N THR A 148 6.53 13.99 -14.08
CA THR A 148 5.18 14.37 -14.51
C THR A 148 4.96 15.87 -14.44
N LEU A 149 5.52 16.56 -13.45
CA LEU A 149 5.47 18.02 -13.38
C LEU A 149 6.24 18.67 -14.55
N TYR A 150 7.45 18.17 -14.83
CA TYR A 150 8.29 18.66 -15.92
C TYR A 150 7.62 18.50 -17.29
N THR A 151 7.08 17.31 -17.59
CA THR A 151 6.40 17.04 -18.88
C THR A 151 5.09 17.80 -19.01
N PHE A 152 4.47 18.22 -17.90
CA PHE A 152 3.26 19.03 -17.92
C PHE A 152 3.57 20.52 -18.13
N GLU A 153 4.64 21.04 -17.53
CA GLU A 153 5.07 22.43 -17.62
C GLU A 153 5.46 22.82 -19.06
N GLU A 154 6.16 21.95 -19.78
CA GLU A 154 6.59 22.18 -21.18
C GLU A 154 5.38 22.43 -22.12
N ASN A 155 4.25 21.76 -21.88
CA ASN A 155 3.04 21.88 -22.70
C ASN A 155 2.07 22.98 -22.23
N THR A 156 2.14 23.43 -20.97
CA THR A 156 1.21 24.43 -20.41
C THR A 156 1.81 25.83 -20.35
N LEU A 157 3.11 26.00 -20.16
CA LEU A 157 3.74 27.32 -20.04
C LEU A 157 3.56 28.17 -21.32
N GLU A 158 3.53 27.52 -22.48
CA GLU A 158 3.31 28.19 -23.78
C GLU A 158 1.84 28.59 -24.01
N ARG A 159 0.88 28.06 -23.24
CA ARG A 159 -0.57 28.14 -23.54
C ARG A 159 -1.43 28.71 -22.40
N ALA A 160 -0.90 28.88 -21.19
CA ALA A 160 -1.69 29.03 -19.98
C ALA A 160 -1.58 30.40 -19.29
N GLY A 161 -2.71 31.01 -18.94
CA GLY A 161 -2.74 32.08 -17.94
C GLY A 161 -2.40 31.56 -16.53
N GLY A 162 -1.94 32.43 -15.63
CA GLY A 162 -1.48 32.03 -14.28
C GLY A 162 -2.49 31.24 -13.44
N VAL A 163 -3.80 31.41 -13.68
CA VAL A 163 -4.86 30.64 -13.01
C VAL A 163 -4.83 29.16 -13.40
N LEU A 164 -4.60 28.85 -14.68
CA LEU A 164 -4.58 27.46 -15.17
C LEU A 164 -3.38 26.72 -14.59
N PHE A 165 -2.21 27.35 -14.58
CA PHE A 165 -1.00 26.80 -13.97
C PHE A 165 -1.22 26.42 -12.49
N VAL A 166 -1.82 27.32 -11.70
CA VAL A 166 -2.12 27.06 -10.29
C VAL A 166 -3.13 25.93 -10.12
N CYS A 167 -4.20 25.89 -10.93
CA CYS A 167 -5.21 24.83 -10.84
C CYS A 167 -4.61 23.46 -11.20
N SER A 168 -3.77 23.39 -12.23
CA SER A 168 -3.08 22.17 -12.61
C SER A 168 -2.13 21.68 -11.51
N LEU A 169 -1.34 22.58 -10.91
CA LEU A 169 -0.44 22.23 -9.81
C LEU A 169 -1.21 21.70 -8.60
N LEU A 170 -2.35 22.32 -8.27
CA LEU A 170 -3.23 21.83 -7.20
C LEU A 170 -3.82 20.46 -7.51
N PHE A 171 -4.18 20.19 -8.76
CA PHE A 171 -4.68 18.87 -9.16
C PHE A 171 -3.59 17.79 -9.10
N TYR A 172 -2.35 18.12 -9.49
CA TYR A 172 -1.21 17.22 -9.29
C TYR A 172 -0.97 16.91 -7.82
N LEU A 173 -1.08 17.92 -6.95
CA LEU A 173 -1.00 17.72 -5.50
C LEU A 173 -2.10 16.77 -5.01
N MET A 174 -3.34 16.89 -5.51
CA MET A 174 -4.43 15.97 -5.18
C MET A 174 -4.12 14.54 -5.62
N MET A 175 -3.62 14.35 -6.84
CA MET A 175 -3.20 13.04 -7.35
C MET A 175 -2.09 12.43 -6.49
N TYR A 176 -1.15 13.26 -6.03
CA TYR A 176 -0.09 12.82 -5.14
C TYR A 176 -0.59 12.44 -3.75
N ILE A 177 -1.62 13.12 -3.23
CA ILE A 177 -2.30 12.73 -1.98
C ILE A 177 -2.86 11.30 -2.09
N ILE A 178 -3.41 10.89 -3.24
CA ILE A 178 -3.87 9.50 -3.46
C ILE A 178 -2.70 8.52 -3.29
N THR A 179 -1.55 8.81 -3.89
CA THR A 179 -0.33 8.00 -3.74
C THR A 179 0.14 7.93 -2.27
N ILE A 180 0.08 9.04 -1.53
CA ILE A 180 0.44 9.04 -0.09
C ILE A 180 -0.51 8.14 0.71
N ILE A 181 -1.81 8.18 0.42
CA ILE A 181 -2.82 7.32 1.06
C ILE A 181 -2.54 5.85 0.76
N GLU A 182 -2.26 5.52 -0.50
CA GLU A 182 -1.88 4.16 -0.89
C GLU A 182 -0.63 3.70 -0.13
N ASN A 183 0.42 4.52 -0.13
CA ASN A 183 1.66 4.22 0.59
C ASN A 183 1.42 4.00 2.08
N CYS A 184 0.47 4.71 2.70
CA CYS A 184 0.09 4.51 4.09
C CYS A 184 -0.52 3.12 4.33
N ILE A 185 -1.44 2.69 3.46
CA ILE A 185 -2.05 1.36 3.52
C ILE A 185 -0.98 0.29 3.32
N LEU A 186 -0.18 0.42 2.26
CA LEU A 186 0.86 -0.54 1.90
C LEU A 186 1.94 -0.66 2.97
N LEU A 187 2.41 0.47 3.52
CA LEU A 187 3.42 0.48 4.57
C LEU A 187 2.90 -0.20 5.84
N GLY A 188 1.65 0.04 6.23
CA GLY A 188 1.04 -0.60 7.39
C GLY A 188 0.97 -2.12 7.26
N VAL A 189 0.51 -2.63 6.10
CA VAL A 189 0.48 -4.08 5.84
C VAL A 189 1.89 -4.65 5.72
N LEU A 190 2.83 -3.93 5.10
CA LEU A 190 4.21 -4.36 4.96
C LEU A 190 4.92 -4.51 6.32
N ILE A 191 4.69 -3.57 7.25
CA ILE A 191 5.22 -3.67 8.62
C ILE A 191 4.72 -4.98 9.26
N CYS A 192 3.43 -5.30 9.15
CA CYS A 192 2.86 -6.57 9.64
C CYS A 192 3.44 -7.80 8.91
N GLY A 193 3.72 -7.68 7.61
CA GLY A 193 4.37 -8.72 6.80
C GLY A 193 5.78 -9.04 7.28
N VAL A 194 6.58 -8.01 7.56
CA VAL A 194 7.94 -8.20 8.08
C VAL A 194 7.90 -8.73 9.51
N MET A 195 6.98 -8.26 10.36
CA MET A 195 6.77 -8.84 11.69
C MET A 195 6.46 -10.34 11.61
N GLN A 196 5.62 -10.76 10.64
CA GLN A 196 5.34 -12.18 10.41
C GLN A 196 6.58 -12.95 9.94
N GLU A 197 7.42 -12.35 9.11
CA GLU A 197 8.70 -12.93 8.71
C GLU A 197 9.66 -13.10 9.90
N MET A 198 9.74 -12.11 10.80
CA MET A 198 10.54 -12.19 12.03
C MET A 198 10.07 -13.33 12.93
N ILE A 199 8.75 -13.47 13.13
CA ILE A 199 8.17 -14.58 13.89
C ILE A 199 8.57 -15.93 13.27
N ASN A 200 8.49 -16.05 11.94
CA ASN A 200 8.90 -17.26 11.23
C ASN A 200 10.40 -17.58 11.41
N ILE A 201 11.27 -16.56 11.42
CA ILE A 201 12.71 -16.72 11.67
C ILE A 201 12.94 -17.23 13.09
N ILE A 202 12.30 -16.64 14.09
CA ILE A 202 12.43 -17.06 15.49
C ILE A 202 11.94 -18.50 15.67
N MET A 203 10.79 -18.86 15.09
CA MET A 203 10.27 -20.22 15.13
C MET A 203 11.22 -21.24 14.49
N LYS A 204 11.83 -20.88 13.36
CA LYS A 204 12.84 -21.74 12.70
C LYS A 204 14.10 -21.90 13.54
N GLN A 205 14.57 -20.84 14.20
CA GLN A 205 15.69 -20.90 15.13
C GLN A 205 15.36 -21.79 16.33
N LEU A 206 14.16 -21.66 16.89
CA LEU A 206 13.68 -22.46 18.01
C LEU A 206 13.58 -23.95 17.66
N ALA A 207 13.14 -24.28 16.45
CA ALA A 207 13.12 -25.65 15.95
C ALA A 207 14.52 -26.25 15.84
N ARG A 208 15.49 -25.48 15.30
CA ARG A 208 16.88 -25.93 15.13
C ARG A 208 17.62 -26.08 16.46
N SER A 209 17.50 -25.12 17.36
CA SER A 209 18.19 -25.17 18.66
C SER A 209 17.70 -26.30 19.58
N ARG A 210 16.61 -27.00 19.21
CA ARG A 210 16.17 -28.22 19.90
C ARG A 210 16.89 -29.49 19.42
N LEU A 211 17.47 -29.49 18.21
CA LEU A 211 18.33 -30.58 17.75
C LEU A 211 19.70 -30.57 18.43
N ASP A 212 20.22 -29.40 18.79
CA ASP A 212 21.58 -29.24 19.36
C ASP A 212 21.69 -29.55 20.87
N PHE A 213 20.63 -30.06 21.52
CA PHE A 213 20.67 -30.47 22.93
C PHE A 213 20.69 -32.00 23.12
N PRO A 214 21.85 -32.66 23.00
CA PRO A 214 22.10 -33.93 23.65
C PRO A 214 22.83 -33.66 24.97
N ARG A 215 22.09 -33.48 26.08
CA ARG A 215 22.53 -33.84 27.46
C ARG A 215 21.56 -33.30 28.51
N GLU A 216 20.96 -34.24 29.21
CA GLU A 216 20.42 -34.07 30.55
C GLU A 216 21.42 -33.26 31.40
N GLY A 217 20.97 -32.14 31.98
CA GLY A 217 21.75 -31.38 32.98
C GLY A 217 22.02 -29.92 32.67
N SER A 218 21.72 -29.43 31.46
CA SER A 218 21.78 -27.98 31.20
C SER A 218 20.46 -27.32 31.56
N SER A 219 20.50 -26.44 32.55
CA SER A 219 19.36 -25.65 33.00
C SER A 219 18.72 -24.90 31.82
N PRO A 220 17.39 -24.76 31.79
CA PRO A 220 16.71 -24.04 30.71
C PRO A 220 17.29 -22.63 30.66
N ILE A 221 17.86 -22.25 29.52
CA ILE A 221 18.33 -20.89 29.27
C ILE A 221 17.15 -19.95 29.54
N ARG A 222 17.17 -19.30 30.71
CA ARG A 222 16.18 -18.32 31.17
C ARG A 222 16.07 -17.24 30.11
N GLY A 223 14.96 -17.21 29.38
CA GLY A 223 14.68 -16.17 28.37
C GLY A 223 14.53 -16.64 26.92
N ARG A 224 14.62 -17.94 26.61
CA ARG A 224 14.22 -18.41 25.25
C ARG A 224 12.69 -18.41 25.13
N PRO A 225 12.13 -17.81 24.07
CA PRO A 225 10.68 -17.77 23.87
C PRO A 225 10.14 -19.20 23.66
N SER A 226 8.93 -19.48 24.13
CA SER A 226 8.28 -20.78 23.91
C SER A 226 7.55 -20.83 22.57
N VAL A 227 7.25 -22.05 22.09
CA VAL A 227 6.43 -22.27 20.88
C VAL A 227 5.07 -21.60 21.03
N LEU A 228 4.46 -21.73 22.21
CA LEU A 228 3.19 -21.08 22.54
C LEU A 228 3.29 -19.56 22.47
N GLN A 229 4.35 -18.96 23.03
CA GLN A 229 4.55 -17.51 22.97
C GLN A 229 4.71 -17.03 21.53
N MET A 230 5.45 -17.74 20.68
CA MET A 230 5.59 -17.40 19.27
C MET A 230 4.27 -17.53 18.51
N TYR A 231 3.48 -18.55 18.81
CA TYR A 231 2.15 -18.70 18.25
C TYR A 231 1.22 -17.56 18.69
N MET A 232 1.23 -17.17 19.96
CA MET A 232 0.46 -16.03 20.45
C MET A 232 0.88 -14.71 19.77
N LEU A 233 2.18 -14.51 19.52
CA LEU A 233 2.66 -13.34 18.76
C LEU A 233 2.17 -13.36 17.32
N HIS A 234 2.10 -14.54 16.70
CA HIS A 234 1.51 -14.71 15.37
C HIS A 234 0.03 -14.37 15.34
N CYS A 235 -0.78 -14.89 16.27
CA CYS A 235 -2.20 -14.56 16.37
C CYS A 235 -2.41 -13.07 16.63
N LYS A 236 -1.55 -12.45 17.46
CA LYS A 236 -1.60 -11.02 17.73
C LYS A 236 -1.28 -10.19 16.47
N ASN A 237 -0.26 -10.58 15.70
CA ASN A 237 0.06 -9.93 14.43
C ASN A 237 -1.08 -10.05 13.41
N GLU A 238 -1.70 -11.23 13.36
CA GLU A 238 -2.87 -11.50 12.53
C GLU A 238 -4.06 -10.60 12.92
N GLU A 239 -4.35 -10.47 14.21
CA GLU A 239 -5.41 -9.60 14.70
C GLU A 239 -5.16 -8.13 14.33
N ILE A 240 -3.92 -7.65 14.47
CA ILE A 240 -3.53 -6.28 14.12
C ILE A 240 -3.74 -6.03 12.63
N VAL A 241 -3.25 -6.91 11.74
CA VAL A 241 -3.39 -6.71 10.30
C VAL A 241 -4.85 -6.78 9.87
N THR A 242 -5.64 -7.68 10.45
CA THR A 242 -7.07 -7.84 10.10
C THR A 242 -7.83 -6.58 10.47
N LYS A 243 -7.68 -6.07 11.69
CA LYS A 243 -8.30 -4.82 12.12
C LYS A 243 -7.80 -3.61 11.32
N PHE A 244 -6.52 -3.59 10.96
CA PHE A 244 -5.94 -2.52 10.14
C PHE A 244 -6.56 -2.49 8.75
N VAL A 245 -6.63 -3.64 8.07
CA VAL A 245 -7.26 -3.77 6.75
C VAL A 245 -8.75 -3.47 6.83
N GLU A 246 -9.47 -3.98 7.83
CA GLU A 246 -10.89 -3.69 8.04
C GLU A 246 -11.17 -2.20 8.21
N THR A 247 -10.29 -1.49 8.91
CA THR A 247 -10.38 -0.02 9.07
C THR A 247 -10.21 0.71 7.74
N LEU A 248 -9.46 0.12 6.80
CA LEU A 248 -9.06 0.71 5.51
C LEU A 248 -9.69 0.01 4.30
N ASN A 249 -10.74 -0.79 4.50
CA ASN A 249 -11.43 -1.52 3.43
C ASN A 249 -12.00 -0.58 2.35
N CYS A 250 -12.74 0.46 2.74
CA CYS A 250 -13.30 1.44 1.80
C CYS A 250 -12.21 2.18 0.99
N PRO A 251 -11.17 2.77 1.62
CA PRO A 251 -10.04 3.34 0.88
C PRO A 251 -9.39 2.36 -0.10
N THR A 252 -9.20 1.11 0.32
CA THR A 252 -8.59 0.06 -0.52
C THR A 252 -9.49 -0.34 -1.69
N LEU A 253 -10.81 -0.39 -1.48
CA LEU A 253 -11.80 -0.64 -2.53
C LEU A 253 -11.75 0.47 -3.59
N MET A 254 -11.79 1.72 -3.13
CA MET A 254 -11.72 2.86 -4.04
C MET A 254 -10.38 2.91 -4.78
N LEU A 255 -9.24 2.64 -4.13
CA LEU A 255 -7.95 2.53 -4.82
C LEU A 255 -7.96 1.44 -5.89
N THR A 256 -8.57 0.29 -5.62
CA THR A 256 -8.69 -0.78 -6.62
C THR A 256 -9.49 -0.32 -7.83
N ALA A 257 -10.63 0.36 -7.61
CA ALA A 257 -11.45 0.92 -8.68
C ALA A 257 -10.73 2.06 -9.44
N TRP A 258 -9.97 2.89 -8.73
CA TRP A 258 -9.16 3.96 -9.28
C TRP A 258 -8.10 3.44 -10.24
N TYR A 259 -7.30 2.45 -9.81
CA TYR A 259 -6.27 1.86 -10.66
C TYR A 259 -6.89 1.19 -11.89
N PHE A 260 -8.02 0.50 -11.71
CA PHE A 260 -8.76 -0.06 -12.85
C PHE A 260 -9.15 1.02 -13.86
N PHE A 261 -9.80 2.09 -13.38
CA PHE A 261 -10.23 3.18 -14.22
C PHE A 261 -9.06 3.90 -14.91
N MET A 262 -8.03 4.28 -14.16
CA MET A 262 -6.90 5.05 -14.69
C MET A 262 -6.06 4.25 -15.67
N ILE A 263 -5.88 2.95 -15.47
CA ILE A 263 -5.16 2.10 -16.42
C ILE A 263 -5.92 2.03 -17.75
N VAL A 264 -7.23 1.77 -17.71
CA VAL A 264 -8.08 1.74 -18.91
C VAL A 264 -8.08 3.11 -19.60
N TYR A 265 -8.23 4.19 -18.83
CA TYR A 265 -8.19 5.55 -19.33
C TYR A 265 -6.86 5.89 -20.02
N SER A 266 -5.72 5.60 -19.38
CA SER A 266 -4.40 5.89 -19.94
C SER A 266 -4.14 5.11 -21.23
N VAL A 267 -4.53 3.84 -21.31
CA VAL A 267 -4.36 3.05 -22.55
C VAL A 267 -5.27 3.56 -23.67
N TYR A 268 -6.53 3.88 -23.35
CA TYR A 268 -7.45 4.46 -24.33
C TYR A 268 -6.94 5.82 -24.86
N TYR A 269 -6.45 6.68 -23.97
CA TYR A 269 -5.87 7.97 -24.36
C TYR A 269 -4.64 7.80 -25.26
N MET A 270 -3.72 6.88 -24.92
CA MET A 270 -2.57 6.56 -25.77
C MET A 270 -2.99 6.04 -27.15
N TYR A 271 -4.04 5.21 -27.22
CA TYR A 271 -4.59 4.70 -28.47
C TYR A 271 -5.19 5.83 -29.34
N VAL A 272 -6.06 6.67 -28.79
CA VAL A 272 -6.68 7.79 -29.53
C VAL A 272 -5.61 8.74 -30.04
N TYR A 273 -4.62 9.08 -29.19
CA TYR A 273 -3.51 9.94 -29.59
C TYR A 273 -2.71 9.32 -30.75
N ALA A 274 -2.35 8.04 -30.67
CA ALA A 274 -1.63 7.35 -31.75
C ALA A 274 -2.46 7.28 -33.05
N PHE A 275 -3.76 7.08 -32.95
CA PHE A 275 -4.68 7.04 -34.08
C PHE A 275 -4.79 8.40 -34.77
N GLU A 276 -4.99 9.49 -34.02
CA GLU A 276 -5.04 10.85 -34.56
C GLU A 276 -3.73 11.25 -35.26
N VAL A 277 -2.58 10.92 -34.66
CA VAL A 277 -1.26 11.17 -35.26
C VAL A 277 -1.11 10.39 -36.57
N SER A 278 -1.54 9.12 -36.60
CA SER A 278 -1.51 8.29 -37.80
C SER A 278 -2.42 8.82 -38.92
N GLN A 279 -3.62 9.32 -38.59
CA GLN A 279 -4.54 9.88 -39.59
C GLN A 279 -4.05 11.22 -40.16
N ARG A 280 -3.47 12.08 -39.32
CA ARG A 280 -3.02 13.42 -39.73
C ARG A 280 -1.65 13.44 -40.39
N GLY A 281 -0.92 12.32 -40.40
CA GLY A 281 0.41 12.21 -41.01
C GLY A 281 1.48 13.09 -40.34
N VAL A 282 1.23 13.54 -39.11
CA VAL A 282 2.13 14.42 -38.34
C VAL A 282 3.22 13.57 -37.67
N ARG A 283 4.45 14.11 -37.55
CA ARG A 283 5.52 13.44 -36.80
C ARG A 283 5.14 13.32 -35.33
N LEU A 284 5.32 12.13 -34.77
CA LEU A 284 5.05 11.82 -33.37
C LEU A 284 5.91 12.71 -32.46
N GLU A 285 5.28 13.65 -31.75
CA GLU A 285 5.93 14.34 -30.64
C GLU A 285 6.17 13.34 -29.51
N LEU A 286 7.42 12.95 -29.32
CA LEU A 286 7.82 11.92 -28.37
C LEU A 286 7.43 12.29 -26.93
N ASN A 287 7.56 13.56 -26.53
CA ASN A 287 7.27 14.02 -25.18
C ASN A 287 5.79 13.82 -24.79
N SER A 288 4.87 14.10 -25.71
CA SER A 288 3.43 13.96 -25.53
C SER A 288 2.97 12.49 -25.41
N TYR A 289 3.72 11.56 -25.99
CA TYR A 289 3.48 10.11 -25.87
C TYR A 289 4.15 9.49 -24.62
N PHE A 290 5.35 9.95 -24.24
CA PHE A 290 6.07 9.40 -23.09
C PHE A 290 5.37 9.68 -21.76
N ASN A 291 4.72 10.85 -21.61
CA ASN A 291 4.04 11.22 -20.37
C ASN A 291 2.92 10.22 -19.96
N PRO A 292 1.91 9.92 -20.80
CA PRO A 292 0.88 8.93 -20.45
C PRO A 292 1.44 7.52 -20.30
N LEU A 293 2.52 7.16 -21.01
CA LEU A 293 3.19 5.87 -20.86
C LEU A 293 3.85 5.72 -19.49
N ILE A 294 4.60 6.72 -19.03
CA ILE A 294 5.22 6.74 -17.70
C ILE A 294 4.13 6.64 -16.63
N PHE A 295 3.06 7.40 -16.79
CA PHE A 295 1.93 7.37 -15.86
C PHE A 295 1.26 5.99 -15.83
N PHE A 296 1.01 5.38 -16.99
CA PHE A 296 0.49 4.02 -17.09
C PHE A 296 1.39 2.98 -16.38
N LEU A 297 2.70 3.00 -16.65
CA LEU A 297 3.65 2.09 -16.00
C LEU A 297 3.65 2.27 -14.48
N TYR A 298 3.54 3.51 -14.02
CA TYR A 298 3.42 3.83 -12.61
C TYR A 298 2.14 3.27 -11.99
N GLN A 299 0.97 3.46 -12.63
CA GLN A 299 -0.29 2.91 -12.15
C GLN A 299 -0.24 1.38 -12.08
N CYS A 300 0.35 0.72 -13.09
CA CYS A 300 0.58 -0.72 -13.08
C CYS A 300 1.48 -1.17 -11.92
N ALA A 301 2.54 -0.42 -11.63
CA ALA A 301 3.43 -0.71 -10.50
C ALA A 301 2.72 -0.56 -9.14
N GLN A 302 1.92 0.50 -8.96
CA GLN A 302 1.12 0.70 -7.75
C GLN A 302 0.09 -0.43 -7.55
N LEU A 303 -0.69 -0.74 -8.59
CA LEU A 303 -1.65 -1.85 -8.55
C LEU A 303 -0.96 -3.19 -8.22
N TYR A 304 0.21 -3.43 -8.80
CA TYR A 304 1.00 -4.62 -8.52
C TYR A 304 1.42 -4.67 -7.04
N LEU A 305 1.88 -3.56 -6.46
CA LEU A 305 2.24 -3.48 -5.04
C LEU A 305 1.02 -3.65 -4.11
N LEU A 306 -0.12 -3.05 -4.47
CA LEU A 306 -1.40 -3.18 -3.76
C LEU A 306 -1.82 -4.64 -3.58
N VAL A 307 -1.52 -5.50 -4.55
CA VAL A 307 -1.80 -6.93 -4.49
C VAL A 307 -0.62 -7.74 -3.92
N LEU A 308 0.61 -7.39 -4.27
CA LEU A 308 1.80 -8.14 -3.89
C LEU A 308 2.04 -8.10 -2.38
N ILE A 309 1.95 -6.93 -1.74
CA ILE A 309 2.27 -6.77 -0.31
C ILE A 309 1.32 -7.62 0.57
N PRO A 310 -0.01 -7.54 0.41
CA PRO A 310 -0.93 -8.44 1.12
C PRO A 310 -0.74 -9.93 0.81
N SER A 311 -0.41 -10.27 -0.45
CA SER A 311 -0.10 -11.65 -0.83
C SER A 311 1.16 -12.17 -0.12
N VAL A 312 2.20 -11.36 -0.02
CA VAL A 312 3.45 -11.71 0.68
C VAL A 312 3.18 -11.91 2.17
N TYR A 313 2.40 -11.02 2.80
CA TYR A 313 1.95 -11.22 4.18
C TYR A 313 1.25 -12.57 4.35
N THR A 314 0.27 -12.87 3.48
CA THR A 314 -0.52 -14.11 3.53
C THR A 314 0.37 -15.34 3.42
N ASP A 315 1.36 -15.31 2.52
CA ASP A 315 2.34 -16.40 2.35
C ASP A 315 3.22 -16.58 3.59
N HIS A 316 3.63 -15.48 4.25
CA HIS A 316 4.37 -15.56 5.51
C HIS A 316 3.50 -16.08 6.66
N ALA A 317 2.23 -15.72 6.74
CA ALA A 317 1.31 -16.22 7.75
C ALA A 317 1.10 -17.73 7.60
N LYS A 318 0.83 -18.21 6.39
CA LYS A 318 0.65 -19.65 6.08
C LYS A 318 1.88 -20.52 6.35
N LYS A 319 3.09 -19.95 6.36
CA LYS A 319 4.32 -20.69 6.71
C LYS A 319 4.33 -21.16 8.16
N MET A 320 3.54 -20.55 9.06
CA MET A 320 3.47 -20.94 10.47
C MET A 320 3.10 -22.42 10.63
N LEU A 321 2.12 -22.92 9.88
CA LEU A 321 1.72 -24.34 9.95
C LEU A 321 2.87 -25.29 9.62
N ARG A 322 3.66 -24.97 8.58
CA ARG A 322 4.83 -25.77 8.19
C ARG A 322 5.91 -25.72 9.24
N LEU A 323 6.09 -24.57 9.91
CA LEU A 323 7.05 -24.41 10.99
C LEU A 323 6.62 -25.15 12.26
N LEU A 324 5.33 -25.16 12.60
CA LEU A 324 4.78 -25.97 13.68
C LEU A 324 5.03 -27.45 13.43
N ASN A 325 4.73 -27.95 12.22
CA ASN A 325 5.01 -29.33 11.84
C ASN A 325 6.52 -29.65 11.91
N TYR A 326 7.38 -28.74 11.46
CA TYR A 326 8.83 -28.89 11.59
C TYR A 326 9.30 -28.91 13.06
N VAL A 327 8.65 -28.17 13.95
CA VAL A 327 8.93 -28.25 15.39
C VAL A 327 8.50 -29.60 15.95
N THR A 328 7.33 -30.14 15.56
CA THR A 328 6.86 -31.46 15.98
C THR A 328 7.81 -32.57 15.53
N ALA A 329 8.20 -32.57 14.25
CA ALA A 329 9.09 -33.59 13.68
C ALA A 329 10.48 -33.63 14.33
N ASN A 330 10.96 -32.49 14.85
CA ASN A 330 12.26 -32.39 15.53
C ASN A 330 12.16 -32.50 17.05
N GLN A 331 11.01 -32.91 17.61
CA GLN A 331 10.89 -33.19 19.03
C GLN A 331 11.38 -34.59 19.38
N HIS A 332 12.09 -34.67 20.51
CA HIS A 332 12.39 -35.95 21.14
C HIS A 332 11.11 -36.56 21.73
N PRO A 333 10.92 -37.89 21.63
CA PRO A 333 9.69 -38.60 22.01
C PRO A 333 9.30 -38.54 23.50
N TYR A 334 10.07 -37.83 24.35
CA TYR A 334 9.93 -37.83 25.80
C TYR A 334 8.99 -36.75 26.39
N ARG A 335 8.19 -36.03 25.58
CA ARG A 335 7.30 -34.95 26.09
C ARG A 335 5.89 -34.94 25.46
N PRO A 336 5.00 -35.87 25.85
CA PRO A 336 3.65 -36.00 25.29
C PRO A 336 2.75 -34.77 25.51
N ALA A 337 2.95 -34.02 26.61
CA ALA A 337 2.21 -32.79 26.86
C ALA A 337 2.52 -31.67 25.85
N GLN A 338 3.76 -31.64 25.35
CA GLN A 338 4.19 -30.62 24.38
C GLN A 338 3.71 -30.97 22.95
N GLU A 339 3.65 -32.25 22.63
CA GLU A 339 3.11 -32.77 21.37
C GLU A 339 1.62 -32.43 21.24
N ARG A 340 0.81 -32.75 22.28
CA ARG A 340 -0.62 -32.36 22.33
C ARG A 340 -0.82 -30.86 22.18
N LEU A 341 0.03 -30.05 22.82
CA LEU A 341 -0.04 -28.60 22.67
C LEU A 341 0.17 -28.20 21.21
N ILE A 342 1.21 -28.70 20.54
CA ILE A 342 1.48 -28.33 19.16
C ILE A 342 0.40 -28.83 18.21
N GLU A 343 -0.14 -30.02 18.45
CA GLU A 343 -1.29 -30.54 17.69
C GLU A 343 -2.48 -29.59 17.78
N VAL A 344 -2.83 -29.12 18.98
CA VAL A 344 -3.90 -28.12 19.17
C VAL A 344 -3.58 -26.81 18.43
N LEU A 345 -2.33 -26.33 18.50
CA LEU A 345 -1.91 -25.12 17.78
C LEU A 345 -1.95 -25.30 16.25
N MET A 346 -1.63 -26.50 15.75
CA MET A 346 -1.72 -26.84 14.33
C MET A 346 -3.17 -26.86 13.86
N ILE A 347 -4.08 -27.43 14.66
CA ILE A 347 -5.52 -27.45 14.36
C ILE A 347 -6.06 -26.01 14.28
N ASP A 348 -5.77 -25.16 15.27
CA ASP A 348 -6.20 -23.74 15.24
C ASP A 348 -5.61 -23.01 14.02
N CYS A 349 -4.33 -23.26 13.70
CA CYS A 349 -3.67 -22.68 12.53
C CYS A 349 -4.30 -23.12 11.19
N MET A 350 -4.78 -24.36 11.09
CA MET A 350 -5.46 -24.86 9.88
C MET A 350 -6.86 -24.27 9.69
N GLN A 351 -7.55 -23.95 10.78
CA GLN A 351 -8.91 -23.38 10.72
C GLN A 351 -8.91 -21.90 10.36
N ARG A 352 -7.82 -21.16 10.64
CA ARG A 352 -7.70 -19.73 10.37
C ARG A 352 -7.54 -19.42 8.88
N ASN A 353 -8.32 -18.45 8.40
CA ASN A 353 -8.14 -17.89 7.07
C ASN A 353 -7.22 -16.66 7.11
N TYR A 354 -5.96 -16.87 6.78
CA TYR A 354 -4.94 -15.79 6.75
C TYR A 354 -5.03 -14.87 5.52
N SER A 355 -6.01 -15.04 4.63
CA SER A 355 -6.11 -14.21 3.44
C SER A 355 -6.62 -12.81 3.80
N ILE A 356 -5.84 -11.81 3.39
CA ILE A 356 -6.28 -10.41 3.49
C ILE A 356 -7.38 -10.20 2.44
N SER A 357 -8.59 -9.91 2.92
CA SER A 357 -9.76 -9.68 2.07
C SER A 357 -10.31 -8.27 2.27
N ASN A 358 -10.87 -7.71 1.21
CA ASN A 358 -11.55 -6.41 1.26
C ASN A 358 -13.05 -6.62 1.38
N TYR A 359 -13.65 -6.19 2.51
CA TYR A 359 -15.07 -6.42 2.85
C TYR A 359 -15.57 -7.87 2.70
N GLY A 360 -14.67 -8.86 2.70
CA GLY A 360 -15.00 -10.26 2.37
C GLY A 360 -15.43 -10.49 0.90
N MET A 361 -15.40 -9.45 0.04
CA MET A 361 -15.78 -9.55 -1.37
C MET A 361 -14.72 -10.25 -2.21
N TYR A 362 -13.45 -9.87 -2.01
CA TYR A 362 -12.31 -10.45 -2.73
C TYR A 362 -11.06 -10.46 -1.86
N ALA A 363 -10.20 -11.46 -2.09
CA ALA A 363 -8.88 -11.53 -1.48
C ALA A 363 -7.87 -10.70 -2.29
N LEU A 364 -7.03 -9.92 -1.61
CA LEU A 364 -5.92 -9.19 -2.21
C LEU A 364 -4.76 -10.16 -2.50
N ASN A 365 -4.92 -10.94 -3.56
CA ASN A 365 -3.96 -11.97 -3.97
C ASN A 365 -3.66 -11.90 -5.48
N ARG A 366 -2.67 -12.66 -5.93
CA ARG A 366 -2.26 -12.68 -7.34
C ARG A 366 -3.38 -13.08 -8.31
N ALA A 367 -4.40 -13.82 -7.84
CA ALA A 367 -5.55 -14.17 -8.67
C ALA A 367 -6.42 -12.95 -8.98
N LEU A 368 -6.59 -12.02 -8.02
CA LEU A 368 -7.24 -10.73 -8.27
C LEU A 368 -6.50 -9.95 -9.37
N LEU A 369 -5.17 -9.88 -9.31
CA LEU A 369 -4.37 -9.20 -10.33
C LEU A 369 -4.61 -9.79 -11.73
N PHE A 370 -4.62 -11.12 -11.84
CA PHE A 370 -4.92 -11.79 -13.11
C PHE A 370 -6.33 -11.46 -13.62
N GLY A 371 -7.34 -11.50 -12.74
CA GLY A 371 -8.70 -11.13 -13.08
C GLY A 371 -8.83 -9.66 -13.51
N MET A 372 -8.13 -8.75 -12.85
CA MET A 372 -8.09 -7.33 -13.22
C MET A 372 -7.45 -7.12 -14.59
N ILE A 373 -6.31 -7.78 -14.88
CA ILE A 373 -5.66 -7.67 -16.19
C ILE A 373 -6.57 -8.19 -17.31
N ALA A 374 -7.21 -9.35 -17.11
CA ALA A 374 -8.13 -9.93 -18.09
C ALA A 374 -9.32 -8.99 -18.37
N THR A 375 -9.96 -8.49 -17.31
CA THR A 375 -11.11 -7.58 -17.43
C THR A 375 -10.73 -6.25 -18.06
N MET A 376 -9.64 -5.59 -17.63
CA MET A 376 -9.14 -4.36 -18.25
C MET A 376 -8.88 -4.56 -19.75
N THR A 377 -8.25 -5.68 -20.14
CA THR A 377 -7.96 -6.00 -21.54
C THR A 377 -9.26 -6.18 -22.34
N SER A 378 -10.25 -6.89 -21.80
CA SER A 378 -11.57 -7.04 -22.45
C SER A 378 -12.28 -5.70 -22.63
N TYR A 379 -12.31 -4.84 -21.61
CA TYR A 379 -12.91 -3.51 -21.70
C TYR A 379 -12.21 -2.64 -22.75
N LEU A 380 -10.87 -2.68 -22.80
CA LEU A 380 -10.10 -1.94 -23.80
C LEU A 380 -10.40 -2.40 -25.22
N ILE A 381 -10.47 -3.71 -25.46
CA ILE A 381 -10.84 -4.26 -26.78
C ILE A 381 -12.22 -3.74 -27.19
N ILE A 382 -13.20 -3.82 -26.28
CA ILE A 382 -14.58 -3.37 -26.55
C ILE A 382 -14.59 -1.85 -26.84
N LEU A 383 -13.91 -1.04 -26.03
CA LEU A 383 -13.84 0.42 -26.22
C LEU A 383 -13.21 0.79 -27.57
N ILE A 384 -12.12 0.13 -27.95
CA ILE A 384 -11.45 0.33 -29.23
C ILE A 384 -12.38 -0.07 -30.38
N GLN A 385 -13.08 -1.20 -30.28
CA GLN A 385 -14.03 -1.65 -31.29
C GLN A 385 -15.18 -0.67 -31.47
N PHE A 386 -15.77 -0.17 -30.38
CA PHE A 386 -16.81 0.85 -30.44
C PHE A 386 -16.32 2.15 -31.06
N HIS A 387 -15.09 2.58 -30.72
CA HIS A 387 -14.51 3.77 -31.30
C HIS A 387 -14.32 3.63 -32.82
N ILE A 388 -13.75 2.51 -33.28
CA ILE A 388 -13.58 2.21 -34.72
C ILE A 388 -14.91 2.15 -35.46
N GLN A 389 -15.99 1.69 -34.83
CA GLN A 389 -17.33 1.66 -35.46
C GLN A 389 -18.01 3.03 -35.50
N SER A 390 -17.60 3.96 -34.63
CA SER A 390 -18.16 5.31 -34.54
C SER A 390 -17.43 6.36 -35.39
N VAL A 391 -16.21 6.05 -35.85
CA VAL A 391 -15.40 6.81 -36.80
C VAL A 391 -15.64 6.26 -38.20
#